data_AF-A0A7G2LU54-F1
#
_entry.id   AF-A0A7G2LU54-F1
#
_cell.length_a   1.000
_cell.length_b   1.000
_cell.length_c   1.000
_cell.angle_alpha   90.00
_cell.angle_beta   90.00
_cell.angle_gamma   90.00
#
_symmetry.space_group_name_H-M   'P 1'
#
loop_
_entity.id
_entity.type
_entity.pdbx_description
1 polymer ?
#
loop_
_entity_poly.entity_id
_entity_poly.type
_entity_poly.pdbx_seq_one_letter_code
_entity_poly.pdbx_strand_id
1 'polypeptide(L)'
;MHAKEKNMRNTHTMDISQARYDAIAATERHLRRHGAALCDLLDALDDQAGFEALCRLHSTFSQSFPDADSVEDAVHDIGRFLANQSPSSLDRIGVERNFAASDMARWHGARISEIYGKFRHAR
;
A
#
# COMPACT_ATOMS: atom_id res chain seq x y z
N MET A 1 35.43 -24.15 1.54
CA MET A 1 34.80 -22.87 1.09
C MET A 1 33.27 -22.93 0.96
N HIS A 2 32.64 -24.10 0.81
CA HIS A 2 31.18 -24.21 0.55
C HIS A 2 30.25 -23.88 1.73
N ALA A 3 30.70 -24.06 2.98
CA ALA A 3 29.86 -23.77 4.16
C ALA A 3 29.60 -22.26 4.35
N LYS A 4 30.61 -21.42 4.11
CA LYS A 4 30.51 -19.96 4.26
C LYS A 4 29.58 -19.35 3.21
N GLU A 5 29.63 -19.86 1.99
CA GLU A 5 28.77 -19.41 0.89
C GLU A 5 27.31 -19.83 1.08
N LYS A 6 27.06 -21.06 1.58
CA LYS A 6 25.71 -21.51 1.96
C LYS A 6 25.14 -20.69 3.12
N ASN A 7 25.96 -20.37 4.13
CA ASN A 7 25.52 -19.56 5.27
C ASN A 7 25.14 -18.13 4.84
N MET A 8 25.95 -17.52 3.97
CA MET A 8 25.70 -16.17 3.45
C MET A 8 24.43 -16.08 2.59
N ARG A 9 24.15 -17.10 1.77
CA ARG A 9 22.89 -17.19 1.01
C ARG A 9 21.68 -17.36 1.92
N ASN A 10 21.78 -18.18 2.97
CA ASN A 10 20.70 -18.37 3.92
C ASN A 10 20.38 -17.09 4.70
N THR A 11 21.40 -16.34 5.12
CA THR A 11 21.23 -15.04 5.78
C THR A 11 20.51 -14.04 4.87
N HIS A 12 20.89 -13.98 3.59
CA HIS A 12 20.27 -13.08 2.61
C HIS A 12 18.79 -13.42 2.36
N THR A 13 18.46 -14.71 2.20
CA THR A 13 17.06 -15.15 2.03
C THR A 13 16.21 -14.85 3.26
N MET A 14 16.78 -14.98 4.47
CA MET A 14 16.09 -14.66 5.71
C MET A 14 15.83 -13.16 5.85
N ASP A 15 16.81 -12.32 5.47
CA ASP A 15 16.69 -10.85 5.49
C ASP A 15 15.60 -10.36 4.53
N ILE A 16 15.58 -10.88 3.30
CA ILE A 16 14.50 -10.63 2.32
C ILE A 16 13.14 -11.03 2.87
N SER A 17 13.03 -12.24 3.44
CA SER A 17 11.76 -12.75 3.97
C SER A 17 11.24 -11.88 5.12
N GLN A 18 12.14 -11.44 6.01
CA GLN A 18 11.79 -10.55 7.11
C GLN A 18 11.35 -9.17 6.61
N ALA A 19 12.08 -8.59 5.65
CA ALA A 19 11.73 -7.30 5.07
C ALA A 19 10.34 -7.32 4.38
N ARG A 20 9.99 -8.42 3.69
CA ARG A 20 8.67 -8.60 3.08
C ARG A 20 7.57 -8.71 4.15
N TYR A 21 7.82 -9.45 5.23
CA TYR A 21 6.88 -9.53 6.36
C TYR A 21 6.67 -8.17 7.03
N ASP A 22 7.74 -7.42 7.25
CA ASP A 22 7.67 -6.09 7.85
C ASP A 22 6.92 -5.08 6.95
N ALA A 23 7.06 -5.23 5.63
CA ALA A 23 6.31 -4.46 4.64
C ALA A 23 4.80 -4.76 4.70
N ILE A 24 4.41 -6.05 4.68
CA ILE A 24 3.01 -6.49 4.87
C ILE A 24 2.44 -5.90 6.16
N ALA A 25 3.14 -6.08 7.28
CA ALA A 25 2.67 -5.62 8.58
C ALA A 25 2.57 -4.08 8.65
N ALA A 26 3.45 -3.36 7.96
CA ALA A 26 3.36 -1.90 7.86
C ALA A 26 2.14 -1.45 7.05
N THR A 27 1.85 -2.11 5.93
CA THR A 27 0.67 -1.85 5.10
C THR A 27 -0.60 -2.12 5.88
N GLU A 28 -0.70 -3.28 6.56
CA GLU A 28 -1.87 -3.63 7.35
C GLU A 28 -2.13 -2.61 8.47
N ARG A 29 -1.09 -2.21 9.20
CA ARG A 29 -1.19 -1.18 10.25
C ARG A 29 -1.65 0.17 9.69
N HIS A 30 -1.23 0.51 8.47
CA HIS A 30 -1.64 1.75 7.82
C HIS A 30 -3.12 1.68 7.40
N LEU A 31 -3.52 0.58 6.76
CA LEU A 31 -4.90 0.32 6.35
C LEU A 31 -5.85 0.31 7.56
N ARG A 32 -5.48 -0.33 8.67
CA ARG A 32 -6.31 -0.34 9.88
C ARG A 32 -6.52 1.06 10.47
N ARG A 33 -5.54 1.96 10.31
CA ARG A 33 -5.60 3.32 10.86
C ARG A 33 -6.29 4.32 9.93
N HIS A 34 -6.18 4.13 8.62
CA HIS A 34 -6.58 5.13 7.63
C HIS A 34 -7.47 4.58 6.50
N GLY A 35 -7.87 3.31 6.57
CA GLY A 35 -8.64 2.64 5.52
C GLY A 35 -10.03 3.25 5.31
N ALA A 36 -10.69 3.72 6.37
CA ALA A 36 -11.95 4.45 6.24
C ALA A 36 -11.79 5.71 5.35
N ALA A 37 -10.76 6.51 5.59
CA ALA A 37 -10.45 7.66 4.77
C ALA A 37 -10.09 7.28 3.32
N LEU A 38 -9.49 6.12 3.09
CA LEU A 38 -9.25 5.62 1.72
C LEU A 38 -10.57 5.24 1.04
N CYS A 39 -11.46 4.52 1.71
CA CYS A 39 -12.78 4.18 1.19
C CYS A 39 -13.55 5.44 0.79
N ASP A 40 -13.63 6.41 1.71
CA ASP A 40 -14.35 7.67 1.50
C ASP A 40 -13.74 8.49 0.34
N LEU A 41 -12.41 8.50 0.21
CA LEU A 41 -11.74 9.17 -0.90
C LEU A 41 -12.03 8.49 -2.25
N LEU A 42 -11.98 7.16 -2.30
CA LEU A 42 -12.26 6.40 -3.53
C LEU A 42 -13.74 6.51 -3.95
N ASP A 43 -14.65 6.50 -2.98
CA ASP A 43 -16.08 6.75 -3.20
C ASP A 43 -16.32 8.18 -3.72
N ALA A 44 -15.66 9.18 -3.14
CA ALA A 44 -15.76 10.57 -3.60
C ALA A 44 -15.18 10.79 -5.00
N LEU A 45 -14.19 9.99 -5.39
CA LEU A 45 -13.62 9.98 -6.74
C LEU A 45 -14.50 9.23 -7.75
N ASP A 46 -15.49 8.46 -7.28
CA ASP A 46 -16.33 7.56 -8.10
C ASP A 46 -15.48 6.61 -8.97
N ASP A 47 -14.34 6.16 -8.43
CA ASP A 47 -13.36 5.37 -9.18
C ASP A 47 -13.46 3.88 -8.85
N GLN A 48 -14.09 3.14 -9.76
CA GLN A 48 -14.27 1.70 -9.67
C GLN A 48 -12.92 0.94 -9.59
N ALA A 49 -11.90 1.37 -10.32
CA ALA A 49 -10.63 0.65 -10.40
C ALA A 49 -9.81 0.79 -9.11
N GLY A 50 -9.82 1.97 -8.50
CA GLY A 50 -9.24 2.22 -7.18
C GLY A 50 -9.96 1.45 -6.08
N PHE A 51 -11.30 1.40 -6.13
CA PHE A 51 -12.09 0.61 -5.18
C PHE A 51 -11.82 -0.89 -5.31
N GLU A 52 -11.72 -1.41 -6.54
CA GLU A 52 -11.34 -2.81 -6.78
C GLU A 52 -9.95 -3.14 -6.24
N ALA A 53 -8.98 -2.24 -6.38
CA ALA A 53 -7.65 -2.41 -5.81
C ALA A 53 -7.68 -2.46 -4.27
N LEU A 54 -8.52 -1.63 -3.63
CA LEU A 54 -8.77 -1.70 -2.18
C LEU A 54 -9.42 -3.03 -1.76
N CYS A 55 -10.42 -3.50 -2.51
CA CYS A 55 -11.05 -4.80 -2.25
C CYS A 55 -10.05 -5.95 -2.39
N ARG A 56 -9.15 -5.91 -3.39
CA ARG A 56 -8.06 -6.88 -3.53
C ARG A 56 -7.15 -6.85 -2.30
N LEU A 57 -6.72 -5.66 -1.87
CA LEU A 57 -5.88 -5.49 -0.69
C LEU A 57 -6.54 -6.08 0.58
N HIS A 58 -7.82 -5.77 0.81
CA HIS A 58 -8.60 -6.32 1.92
C HIS A 58 -8.74 -7.84 1.84
N SER A 59 -8.96 -8.38 0.64
CA SER A 59 -9.07 -9.82 0.41
C SER A 59 -7.75 -10.52 0.73
N THR A 60 -6.62 -9.95 0.33
CA THR A 60 -5.28 -10.48 0.65
C THR A 60 -5.03 -10.50 2.16
N PHE A 61 -5.40 -9.44 2.88
CA PHE A 61 -5.26 -9.41 4.35
C PHE A 61 -6.24 -10.33 5.09
N SER A 62 -7.30 -10.80 4.43
CA SER A 62 -8.23 -11.77 5.03
C SER A 62 -7.67 -13.21 5.01
N GLN A 63 -6.57 -13.44 4.29
CA GLN A 63 -5.87 -14.72 4.23
C GLN A 63 -5.01 -14.92 5.49
N SER A 64 -4.84 -16.18 5.91
CA SER A 64 -4.00 -16.51 7.07
C SER A 64 -2.52 -16.18 6.86
N PHE A 65 -2.06 -16.19 5.61
CA PHE A 65 -0.71 -15.80 5.22
C PHE A 65 -0.82 -14.89 3.99
N PRO A 66 -0.93 -13.56 4.19
CA PRO A 66 -1.01 -12.61 3.10
C PRO A 66 0.23 -12.73 2.19
N ASP A 67 0.00 -12.85 0.89
CA ASP A 67 1.08 -12.88 -0.09
C ASP A 67 1.67 -11.46 -0.30
N ALA A 68 2.99 -11.35 -0.19
CA ALA A 68 3.67 -10.05 -0.27
C ALA A 68 3.55 -9.41 -1.65
N ASP A 69 3.57 -10.21 -2.74
CA ASP A 69 3.42 -9.69 -4.10
C ASP A 69 2.00 -9.15 -4.32
N SER A 70 1.00 -9.89 -3.86
CA SER A 70 -0.41 -9.46 -3.91
C SER A 70 -0.67 -8.17 -3.10
N VAL A 71 -0.01 -8.00 -1.95
CA VAL A 71 -0.07 -6.75 -1.18
C VAL A 71 0.65 -5.62 -1.91
N GLU A 72 1.85 -5.87 -2.45
CA GLU A 72 2.63 -4.89 -3.21
C GLU A 72 1.85 -4.38 -4.42
N ASP A 73 1.29 -5.28 -5.24
CA ASP A 73 0.53 -4.96 -6.44
C ASP A 73 -0.71 -4.11 -6.13
N ALA A 74 -1.47 -4.48 -5.09
CA ALA A 74 -2.65 -3.72 -4.69
C ALA A 74 -2.29 -2.33 -4.17
N VAL A 75 -1.23 -2.20 -3.36
CA VAL A 75 -0.74 -0.88 -2.89
C VAL A 75 -0.24 -0.03 -4.05
N HIS A 76 0.50 -0.62 -4.98
CA HIS A 76 0.98 0.07 -6.18
C HIS A 76 -0.17 0.57 -7.04
N ASP A 77 -1.19 -0.27 -7.27
CA ASP A 77 -2.38 0.10 -8.04
C ASP A 77 -3.10 1.28 -7.38
N ILE A 78 -3.40 1.21 -6.08
CA ILE A 78 -4.03 2.31 -5.32
C ILE A 78 -3.19 3.59 -5.46
N GLY A 79 -1.88 3.51 -5.26
CA GLY A 79 -0.98 4.67 -5.36
C GLY A 79 -0.97 5.27 -6.76
N ARG A 80 -0.93 4.44 -7.80
CA ARG A 80 -1.01 4.87 -9.20
C ARG A 80 -2.34 5.56 -9.49
N PHE A 81 -3.46 5.00 -9.04
CA PHE A 81 -4.78 5.58 -9.30
C PHE A 81 -4.95 6.93 -8.64
N LEU A 82 -4.51 7.05 -7.38
CA LEU A 82 -4.52 8.32 -6.67
C LEU A 82 -3.63 9.34 -7.39
N ALA A 83 -2.41 8.98 -7.77
CA ALA A 83 -1.49 9.89 -8.47
C ALA A 83 -1.99 10.35 -9.85
N ASN A 84 -2.89 9.61 -10.48
CA ASN A 84 -3.49 9.97 -11.77
C ASN A 84 -4.66 10.96 -11.64
N GLN A 85 -5.12 11.25 -10.42
CA GLN A 85 -6.20 12.23 -10.21
C GLN A 85 -5.70 13.65 -10.46
N SER A 86 -6.53 14.46 -11.10
CA SER A 86 -6.19 15.87 -11.29
C SER A 86 -6.23 16.61 -9.94
N PRO A 87 -5.34 17.61 -9.74
CA PRO A 87 -5.38 18.45 -8.54
C PRO A 87 -6.75 19.10 -8.32
N SER A 88 -7.42 19.50 -9.41
CA SER A 88 -8.76 20.08 -9.35
C SER A 88 -9.84 19.12 -8.86
N SER A 89 -9.74 17.82 -9.16
CA SER A 89 -10.66 16.80 -8.62
C SER A 89 -10.48 16.64 -7.11
N LEU A 90 -9.25 16.65 -6.62
CA LEU A 90 -8.93 16.53 -5.20
C LEU A 90 -9.35 17.78 -4.41
N ASP A 91 -9.08 18.97 -4.96
CA ASP A 91 -9.53 20.24 -4.37
C ASP A 91 -11.06 20.28 -4.29
N ARG A 92 -11.74 19.87 -5.36
CA ARG A 92 -13.19 19.78 -5.41
C ARG A 92 -13.73 18.83 -4.35
N ILE A 93 -13.16 17.63 -4.20
CA ILE A 93 -13.56 16.66 -3.17
C ILE A 93 -13.31 17.22 -1.77
N GLY A 94 -12.17 17.88 -1.54
CA GLY A 94 -11.85 18.54 -0.28
C GLY A 94 -12.95 19.53 0.13
N VAL A 95 -13.47 20.31 -0.82
CA VAL A 95 -14.54 21.29 -0.58
C VAL A 95 -15.92 20.63 -0.49
N GLU A 96 -16.30 19.80 -1.47
CA GLU A 96 -17.65 19.21 -1.59
C GLU A 96 -17.95 18.19 -0.48
N ARG A 97 -16.93 17.46 -0.01
CA ARG A 97 -17.07 16.41 0.99
C ARG A 97 -16.52 16.81 2.36
N ASN A 98 -16.06 18.05 2.52
CA ASN A 98 -15.37 18.55 3.72
C ASN A 98 -14.24 17.59 4.15
N PHE A 99 -13.51 17.07 3.17
CA PHE A 99 -12.52 16.03 3.37
C PHE A 99 -11.19 16.67 3.81
N ALA A 100 -10.61 16.18 4.91
CA ALA A 100 -9.40 16.78 5.44
C ALA A 100 -8.21 16.56 4.48
N ALA A 101 -7.52 17.64 4.11
CA ALA A 101 -6.33 17.57 3.25
C ALA A 101 -5.24 16.64 3.81
N SER A 102 -5.16 16.54 5.15
CA SER A 102 -4.27 15.61 5.84
C SER A 102 -4.61 14.14 5.59
N ASP A 103 -5.88 13.80 5.42
CA ASP A 103 -6.33 12.44 5.13
C ASP A 103 -6.10 12.08 3.66
N MET A 104 -6.28 13.04 2.74
CA MET A 104 -5.88 12.84 1.33
C MET A 104 -4.37 12.65 1.22
N ALA A 105 -3.56 13.47 1.89
CA ALA A 105 -2.10 13.40 1.82
C ALA A 105 -1.50 12.08 2.35
N ARG A 106 -2.24 11.36 3.21
CA ARG A 106 -1.81 10.04 3.72
C ARG A 106 -1.85 8.96 2.64
N TRP A 107 -2.75 9.09 1.67
CA TRP A 107 -2.93 8.12 0.57
C TRP A 107 -2.42 8.66 -0.78
N HIS A 108 -2.57 9.96 -1.02
CA HIS A 108 -2.20 10.68 -2.25
C HIS A 108 -0.78 11.30 -2.15
N GLY A 109 0.23 10.58 -1.65
CA GLY A 109 1.53 11.23 -1.45
C GLY A 109 2.67 10.33 -0.98
N ALA A 110 3.66 10.95 -0.31
CA ALA A 110 4.91 10.29 0.10
C ALA A 110 4.67 9.00 0.91
N ARG A 111 3.57 8.92 1.66
CA ARG A 111 3.34 7.81 2.58
C ARG A 111 2.92 6.50 1.90
N ILE A 112 2.11 6.53 0.84
CA ILE A 112 1.82 5.31 0.05
C ILE A 112 3.07 4.85 -0.72
N SER A 113 3.86 5.81 -1.23
CA SER A 113 5.14 5.55 -1.90
C SER A 113 6.18 4.99 -0.94
N GLU A 114 6.20 5.42 0.33
CA GLU A 114 7.04 4.83 1.39
C GLU A 114 6.62 3.40 1.72
N ILE A 115 5.32 3.11 1.77
CA ILE A 115 4.82 1.74 1.99
C ILE A 115 5.24 0.86 0.82
N TYR A 116 5.02 1.31 -0.42
CA TYR A 116 5.47 0.61 -1.62
C TYR A 116 7.00 0.43 -1.65
N GLY A 117 7.76 1.46 -1.26
CA GLY A 117 9.22 1.42 -1.19
C GLY A 117 9.76 0.30 -0.29
N LYS A 118 9.04 -0.06 0.79
CA LYS A 118 9.43 -1.18 1.65
C LYS A 118 9.41 -2.53 0.94
N PHE A 119 8.50 -2.73 -0.01
CA PHE A 119 8.48 -3.94 -0.83
C PHE A 119 9.64 -3.94 -1.83
N ARG A 120 9.94 -2.79 -2.45
CA ARG A 120 11.07 -2.66 -3.37
C ARG A 120 12.43 -2.92 -2.72
N HIS A 121 12.59 -2.54 -1.46
CA HIS A 121 13.82 -2.80 -0.69
C HIS A 121 13.91 -4.23 -0.14
N ALA A 122 12.84 -5.02 -0.29
CA ALA A 122 12.73 -6.40 0.16
C ALA A 122 12.82 -7.40 -1.01
N ARG A 123 13.56 -7.08 -2.06
CA ARG A 123 13.78 -7.91 -3.27
C ARG A 123 15.25 -8.28 -3.42
#